data_AF-A0A087SRN1-F1
#
_entry.id   AF-A0A087SRN1-F1
#
_cell.length_a   1.000
_cell.length_b   1.000
_cell.length_c   1.000
_cell.angle_alpha   90.00
_cell.angle_beta   90.00
_cell.angle_gamma   90.00
#
_symmetry.space_group_name_H-M   'P 1'
#
loop_
_entity.id
_entity.type
_entity.pdbx_description
1 polymer ?
#
loop_
_entity_poly.entity_id
_entity_poly.type
_entity_poly.pdbx_seq_one_letter_code
_entity_poly.pdbx_strand_id
1 'polypeptide(L)'
;MNPQTALRGAMQRGEPIMFRITIDRLREDRRQTNHAKSQLALAFCQVLGCTLVLHACIARNHLRSARALVSACRMGAAAQATLEAALVARLLACGAWGPALQRTGGDAGLQRRVLDAMVLAGEAELARETAAGLGLALEDDAALRAAAAERAARHLPLDLPATAVRFVDDAAGLDRVRAWLEGLAVRGARGELVVVGVDAEWQPADADVGLENGGGDGGGEHPISILQLADAERVWVLDMLRLGEREAGTALRALCDPALVKAGCGLADDVAKLAWACPALRNMRSCLDLARLRTFMGPLANKRGMLGLSSAAEAMLGKPLDKGLRMSAWQRRPLTPAQLRYAALDALVSVQIVDAIVRQNPKLGSRRGLHAYVFDAARV
;
A
#
# COMPACT_ATOMS: atom_id res chain seq x y z
N MET A 1 -18.57 -0.66 32.06
CA MET A 1 -18.02 -1.90 32.65
C MET A 1 -16.69 -2.20 31.97
N ASN A 2 -15.59 -2.39 32.72
CA ASN A 2 -14.29 -2.73 32.14
C ASN A 2 -14.44 -4.02 31.30
N PRO A 3 -13.97 -4.08 30.05
CA PRO A 3 -14.03 -5.28 29.21
C PRO A 3 -13.48 -6.53 29.92
N GLN A 4 -12.46 -6.39 30.78
CA GLN A 4 -11.91 -7.47 31.60
C GLN A 4 -12.91 -8.00 32.65
N THR A 5 -13.72 -7.12 33.25
CA THR A 5 -14.72 -7.49 34.26
C THR A 5 -15.95 -8.15 33.63
N ALA A 6 -16.41 -7.61 32.49
CA ALA A 6 -17.50 -8.21 31.71
C ALA A 6 -17.12 -9.62 31.20
N LEU A 7 -15.85 -9.78 30.79
CA LEU A 7 -15.29 -11.03 30.33
C LEU A 7 -15.19 -12.07 31.45
N ARG A 8 -14.66 -11.71 32.63
CA ARG A 8 -14.62 -12.62 33.81
C ARG A 8 -16.01 -13.13 34.19
N GLY A 9 -17.02 -12.25 34.18
CA GLY A 9 -18.39 -12.64 34.48
C GLY A 9 -19.00 -13.61 33.47
N ALA A 10 -18.73 -13.43 32.17
CA ALA A 10 -19.18 -14.35 31.13
C ALA A 10 -18.43 -15.69 31.13
N MET A 11 -17.14 -15.69 31.47
CA MET A 11 -16.33 -16.91 31.56
C MET A 11 -16.80 -17.82 32.70
N GLN A 12 -17.26 -17.26 33.83
CA GLN A 12 -17.89 -18.02 34.91
C GLN A 12 -19.20 -18.70 34.48
N ARG A 13 -19.83 -18.24 33.39
CA ARG A 13 -21.10 -18.77 32.86
C ARG A 13 -20.94 -19.68 31.63
N GLY A 14 -19.71 -19.89 31.15
CA GLY A 14 -19.44 -20.85 30.06
C GLY A 14 -20.02 -20.46 28.69
N GLU A 15 -20.20 -19.18 28.39
CA GLU A 15 -20.89 -18.71 27.17
C GLU A 15 -19.93 -18.56 25.95
N PRO A 16 -20.05 -19.38 24.88
CA PRO A 16 -19.16 -19.33 23.70
C PRO A 16 -19.29 -18.04 22.86
N ILE A 17 -20.44 -17.36 22.98
CA ILE A 17 -20.77 -16.12 22.26
C ILE A 17 -19.81 -14.98 22.66
N MET A 18 -19.32 -14.99 23.90
CA MET A 18 -18.43 -13.95 24.43
C MET A 18 -17.00 -14.02 23.87
N PHE A 19 -16.56 -15.16 23.32
CA PHE A 19 -15.30 -15.27 22.57
C PHE A 19 -15.33 -14.47 21.27
N ARG A 20 -16.42 -14.60 20.50
CA ARG A 20 -16.63 -13.86 19.25
C ARG A 20 -16.73 -12.36 19.53
N ILE A 21 -17.54 -11.96 20.52
CA ILE A 21 -17.71 -10.56 20.94
C ILE A 21 -16.40 -9.92 21.43
N THR A 22 -15.58 -10.64 22.20
CA THR A 22 -14.39 -10.02 22.82
C THR A 22 -13.21 -9.90 21.87
N ILE A 23 -13.04 -10.85 20.95
CA ILE A 23 -12.03 -10.69 19.90
C ILE A 23 -12.53 -9.73 18.80
N ASP A 24 -13.83 -9.64 18.53
CA ASP A 24 -14.38 -8.61 17.65
C ASP A 24 -14.17 -7.20 18.25
N ARG A 25 -14.26 -7.05 19.59
CA ARG A 25 -13.87 -5.80 20.30
C ARG A 25 -12.39 -5.45 20.18
N LEU A 26 -11.48 -6.43 20.09
CA LEU A 26 -10.05 -6.18 19.82
C LEU A 26 -9.79 -5.59 18.42
N ARG A 27 -10.68 -5.87 17.45
CA ARG A 27 -10.64 -5.30 16.09
C ARG A 27 -11.15 -3.87 16.05
N GLU A 28 -12.14 -3.55 16.88
CA GLU A 28 -12.82 -2.24 16.89
C GLU A 28 -12.08 -1.18 17.69
N ASP A 29 -11.36 -1.56 18.74
CA ASP A 29 -10.69 -0.59 19.62
C ASP A 29 -9.28 -0.22 19.12
N ARG A 30 -9.24 0.62 18.07
CA ARG A 30 -7.99 1.23 17.55
C ARG A 30 -7.24 2.09 18.58
N ARG A 31 -7.84 2.39 19.75
CA ARG A 31 -7.21 3.18 20.83
C ARG A 31 -6.34 2.34 21.76
N GLN A 32 -6.42 1.01 21.70
CA GLN A 32 -5.59 0.15 22.54
C GLN A 32 -4.18 0.00 21.96
N THR A 33 -3.18 0.23 22.83
CA THR A 33 -1.78 0.03 22.50
C THR A 33 -1.51 -1.45 22.18
N ASN A 34 -0.48 -1.70 21.37
CA ASN A 34 -0.04 -3.05 21.03
C ASN A 34 0.37 -3.88 22.26
N HIS A 35 0.81 -3.21 23.33
CA HIS A 35 1.05 -3.81 24.62
C HIS A 35 -0.24 -4.34 25.26
N ALA A 36 -1.31 -3.54 25.29
CA ALA A 36 -2.60 -3.95 25.85
C ALA A 36 -3.21 -5.16 25.12
N LYS A 37 -3.12 -5.19 23.77
CA LYS A 37 -3.58 -6.33 22.96
C LYS A 37 -2.82 -7.62 23.28
N SER A 38 -1.50 -7.51 23.48
CA SER A 38 -0.64 -8.65 23.83
C SER A 38 -0.92 -9.16 25.25
N GLN A 39 -1.13 -8.27 26.22
CA GLN A 39 -1.55 -8.65 27.59
C GLN A 39 -2.90 -9.38 27.60
N LEU A 40 -3.86 -8.93 26.77
CA LEU A 40 -5.15 -9.59 26.67
C LEU A 40 -5.03 -11.01 26.10
N ALA A 41 -4.19 -11.20 25.06
CA ALA A 41 -3.91 -12.52 24.51
C ALA A 41 -3.33 -13.48 25.57
N LEU A 42 -2.39 -13.01 26.40
CA LEU A 42 -1.83 -13.80 27.50
C LEU A 42 -2.88 -14.18 28.55
N ALA A 43 -3.78 -13.25 28.91
CA ALA A 43 -4.86 -13.52 29.85
C ALA A 43 -5.82 -14.61 29.33
N PHE A 44 -6.10 -14.65 28.02
CA PHE A 44 -6.94 -15.70 27.44
C PHE A 44 -6.31 -17.10 27.50
N CYS A 45 -4.98 -17.20 27.50
CA CYS A 45 -4.29 -18.48 27.49
C CYS A 45 -4.46 -19.27 28.77
N GLN A 46 -4.64 -18.57 29.90
CA GLN A 46 -4.92 -19.18 31.20
C GLN A 46 -6.26 -19.94 31.22
N VAL A 47 -7.15 -19.69 30.24
CA VAL A 47 -8.50 -20.27 30.22
C VAL A 47 -8.76 -21.14 28.99
N LEU A 48 -8.22 -20.77 27.83
CA LEU A 48 -8.53 -21.42 26.55
C LEU A 48 -7.40 -22.31 26.01
N GLY A 49 -6.23 -22.27 26.65
CA GLY A 49 -5.02 -22.90 26.17
C GLY A 49 -4.31 -22.09 25.07
N CYS A 50 -2.99 -22.10 25.10
CA CYS A 50 -2.14 -21.23 24.26
C CYS A 50 -2.32 -21.49 22.76
N THR A 51 -2.54 -22.74 22.35
CA THR A 51 -2.71 -23.12 20.93
C THR A 51 -3.95 -22.49 20.30
N LEU A 52 -5.09 -22.53 20.99
CA LEU A 52 -6.33 -21.95 20.47
C LEU A 52 -6.23 -20.43 20.32
N VAL A 53 -5.60 -19.77 21.30
CA VAL A 53 -5.40 -18.31 21.27
C VAL A 53 -4.41 -17.92 20.16
N LEU A 54 -3.36 -18.72 19.92
CA LEU A 54 -2.44 -18.51 18.80
C LEU A 54 -3.18 -18.51 17.45
N HIS A 55 -3.98 -19.55 17.18
CA HIS A 55 -4.75 -19.62 15.93
C HIS A 55 -5.76 -18.46 15.81
N ALA A 56 -6.38 -18.04 16.92
CA ALA A 56 -7.30 -16.91 16.92
C ALA A 56 -6.59 -15.57 16.63
N CYS A 57 -5.39 -15.36 17.18
CA CYS A 57 -4.56 -14.19 16.86
C CYS A 57 -4.16 -14.18 15.38
N ILE A 58 -3.71 -15.31 14.85
CA ILE A 58 -3.31 -15.45 13.44
C ILE A 58 -4.50 -15.21 12.50
N ALA A 59 -5.64 -15.85 12.75
CA ALA A 59 -6.84 -15.73 11.93
C ALA A 59 -7.37 -14.28 11.83
N ARG A 60 -6.99 -13.43 12.78
CA ARG A 60 -7.35 -12.01 12.80
C ARG A 60 -6.19 -11.07 12.52
N ASN A 61 -5.07 -11.58 12.04
CA ASN A 61 -3.87 -10.81 11.69
C ASN A 61 -3.24 -10.03 12.88
N HIS A 62 -3.38 -10.54 14.10
CA HIS A 62 -2.71 -10.00 15.31
C HIS A 62 -1.37 -10.69 15.52
N LEU A 63 -0.47 -10.58 14.54
CA LEU A 63 0.77 -11.35 14.49
C LEU A 63 1.79 -10.95 15.57
N ARG A 64 1.81 -9.68 16.00
CA ARG A 64 2.61 -9.26 17.16
C ARG A 64 2.15 -9.94 18.44
N SER A 65 0.84 -10.01 18.68
CA SER A 65 0.28 -10.69 19.85
C SER A 65 0.52 -12.20 19.78
N ALA A 66 0.41 -12.80 18.60
CA ALA A 66 0.76 -14.20 18.37
C ALA A 66 2.24 -14.50 18.69
N ARG A 67 3.17 -13.63 18.24
CA ARG A 67 4.60 -13.73 18.55
C ARG A 67 4.90 -13.56 20.04
N ALA A 68 4.32 -12.53 20.66
CA ALA A 68 4.45 -12.31 22.09
C ALA A 68 3.94 -13.52 22.89
N LEU A 69 2.83 -14.10 22.46
CA LEU A 69 2.25 -15.30 23.05
C LEU A 69 3.19 -16.51 22.96
N VAL A 70 3.67 -16.84 21.76
CA VAL A 70 4.56 -17.99 21.54
C VAL A 70 5.82 -17.88 22.41
N SER A 71 6.40 -16.68 22.49
CA SER A 71 7.57 -16.39 23.32
C SER A 71 7.26 -16.50 24.82
N ALA A 72 6.22 -15.83 25.30
CA ALA A 72 5.91 -15.74 26.74
C ALA A 72 5.44 -17.09 27.31
N CYS A 73 4.70 -17.87 26.53
CA CYS A 73 4.22 -19.19 26.93
C CYS A 73 5.21 -20.33 26.59
N ARG A 74 6.39 -20.01 26.03
CA ARG A 74 7.42 -20.98 25.62
C ARG A 74 6.83 -22.15 24.82
N MET A 75 5.99 -21.83 23.84
CA MET A 75 5.29 -22.85 23.06
C MET A 75 6.28 -23.67 22.21
N GLY A 76 5.96 -24.94 21.98
CA GLY A 76 6.85 -25.86 21.25
C GLY A 76 6.96 -25.60 19.74
N ALA A 77 7.80 -26.40 19.07
CA ALA A 77 8.16 -26.22 17.66
C ALA A 77 6.97 -26.13 16.69
N ALA A 78 5.89 -26.88 16.91
CA ALA A 78 4.69 -26.83 16.07
C ALA A 78 3.99 -25.45 16.11
N ALA A 79 3.97 -24.80 17.28
CA ALA A 79 3.42 -23.46 17.44
C ALA A 79 4.32 -22.40 16.78
N GLN A 80 5.64 -22.55 16.90
CA GLN A 80 6.60 -21.70 16.21
C GLN A 80 6.44 -21.80 14.69
N ALA A 81 6.34 -23.02 14.14
CA ALA A 81 6.13 -23.23 12.71
C ALA A 81 4.81 -22.63 12.21
N THR A 82 3.74 -22.77 13.00
CA THR A 82 2.43 -22.16 12.71
C THR A 82 2.51 -20.64 12.65
N LEU A 83 3.22 -20.03 13.60
CA LEU A 83 3.48 -18.59 13.60
C LEU A 83 4.30 -18.17 12.39
N GLU A 84 5.43 -18.81 12.11
CA GLU A 84 6.29 -18.44 10.98
C GLU A 84 5.55 -18.56 9.63
N ALA A 85 4.77 -19.62 9.42
CA ALA A 85 3.95 -19.76 8.22
C ALA A 85 2.95 -18.61 8.05
N ALA A 86 2.37 -18.10 9.15
CA ALA A 86 1.48 -16.94 9.12
C ALA A 86 2.23 -15.63 8.84
N LEU A 87 3.44 -15.47 9.40
CA LEU A 87 4.32 -14.33 9.15
C LEU A 87 4.77 -14.26 7.68
N VAL A 88 5.19 -15.39 7.11
CA VAL A 88 5.52 -15.50 5.69
C VAL A 88 4.29 -15.16 4.84
N ALA A 89 3.13 -15.78 5.10
CA ALA A 89 1.91 -15.49 4.33
C ALA A 89 1.54 -14.00 4.32
N ARG A 90 1.77 -13.30 5.43
CA ARG A 90 1.51 -11.87 5.55
C ARG A 90 2.47 -11.01 4.73
N LEU A 91 3.75 -11.39 4.66
CA LEU A 91 4.76 -10.74 3.81
C LEU A 91 4.45 -10.95 2.33
N LEU A 92 4.03 -12.17 1.96
CA LEU A 92 3.64 -12.51 0.60
C LEU A 92 2.44 -11.69 0.12
N ALA A 93 1.46 -11.45 1.00
CA ALA A 93 0.27 -10.68 0.67
C ALA A 93 0.55 -9.21 0.30
N CYS A 94 1.76 -8.71 0.57
CA CYS A 94 2.15 -7.35 0.22
C CYS A 94 3.45 -7.26 -0.58
N GLY A 95 3.98 -8.37 -1.10
CA GLY A 95 5.12 -8.33 -2.01
C GLY A 95 6.50 -8.24 -1.36
N ALA A 96 6.57 -8.44 -0.04
CA ALA A 96 7.82 -8.35 0.70
C ALA A 96 8.65 -9.65 0.57
N TRP A 97 9.09 -9.95 -0.66
CA TRP A 97 9.70 -11.22 -1.03
C TRP A 97 11.01 -11.52 -0.28
N GLY A 98 11.92 -10.55 -0.20
CA GLY A 98 13.21 -10.70 0.48
C GLY A 98 13.03 -11.06 1.97
N PRO A 99 12.29 -10.25 2.75
CA PRO A 99 11.98 -10.60 4.14
C PRO A 99 11.23 -11.94 4.28
N ALA A 100 10.38 -12.32 3.32
CA ALA A 100 9.71 -13.62 3.34
C ALA A 100 10.74 -14.77 3.20
N LEU A 101 11.64 -14.69 2.23
CA LEU A 101 12.71 -15.68 2.01
C LEU A 101 13.67 -15.78 3.20
N GLN A 102 14.02 -14.66 3.83
CA GLN A 102 14.84 -14.68 5.05
C GLN A 102 14.19 -15.50 6.16
N ARG A 103 12.86 -15.38 6.30
CA ARG A 103 12.09 -16.16 7.29
C ARG A 103 11.90 -17.62 6.93
N THR A 104 11.88 -17.97 5.63
CA THR A 104 11.76 -19.38 5.23
C THR A 104 13.01 -20.18 5.61
N GLY A 105 14.17 -19.53 5.75
CA GLY A 105 15.44 -20.23 5.96
C GLY A 105 15.68 -21.26 4.84
N GLY A 106 16.05 -22.48 5.22
CA GLY A 106 16.24 -23.60 4.30
C GLY A 106 15.00 -24.48 4.04
N ASP A 107 13.81 -24.06 4.48
CA ASP A 107 12.57 -24.83 4.23
C ASP A 107 12.15 -24.71 2.77
N ALA A 108 12.41 -25.76 1.99
CA ALA A 108 12.10 -25.80 0.55
C ALA A 108 10.60 -25.63 0.24
N GLY A 109 9.70 -26.09 1.12
CA GLY A 109 8.26 -25.96 0.94
C GLY A 109 7.80 -24.51 1.12
N LEU A 110 8.32 -23.82 2.14
CA LEU A 110 8.07 -22.38 2.31
C LEU A 110 8.72 -21.55 1.21
N GLN A 111 9.95 -21.88 0.79
CA GLN A 111 10.61 -21.23 -0.34
C GLN A 111 9.77 -21.35 -1.62
N ARG A 112 9.24 -22.54 -1.93
CA ARG A 112 8.36 -22.74 -3.10
C ARG A 112 7.09 -21.88 -3.02
N ARG A 113 6.48 -21.75 -1.83
CA ARG A 113 5.33 -20.85 -1.63
C ARG A 113 5.65 -19.38 -1.92
N VAL A 114 6.89 -18.93 -1.65
CA VAL A 114 7.32 -17.57 -2.03
C VAL A 114 7.37 -17.45 -3.55
N LEU A 115 7.97 -18.42 -4.24
CA LEU A 115 8.07 -18.45 -5.70
C LEU A 115 6.68 -18.44 -6.36
N ASP A 116 5.77 -19.27 -5.87
CA ASP A 116 4.39 -19.32 -6.40
C ASP A 116 3.68 -17.97 -6.20
N ALA A 117 3.88 -17.32 -5.05
CA ALA A 117 3.33 -15.99 -4.77
C ALA A 117 3.90 -14.90 -5.69
N MET A 118 5.18 -14.97 -6.06
CA MET A 118 5.77 -14.08 -7.07
C MET A 118 5.08 -14.27 -8.42
N VAL A 119 4.89 -15.51 -8.88
CA VAL A 119 4.19 -15.80 -10.14
C VAL A 119 2.76 -15.25 -10.10
N LEU A 120 2.03 -15.47 -9.01
CA LEU A 120 0.68 -14.93 -8.82
C LEU A 120 0.63 -13.40 -8.85
N ALA A 121 1.69 -12.72 -8.40
CA ALA A 121 1.83 -11.27 -8.46
C ALA A 121 2.30 -10.75 -9.83
N GLY A 122 2.45 -11.63 -10.83
CA GLY A 122 2.93 -11.28 -12.17
C GLY A 122 4.45 -11.11 -12.28
N GLU A 123 5.20 -11.61 -11.29
CA GLU A 123 6.65 -11.52 -11.16
C GLU A 123 7.34 -12.84 -11.59
N ALA A 124 6.90 -13.44 -12.68
CA ALA A 124 7.37 -14.76 -13.11
C ALA A 124 8.88 -14.82 -13.41
N GLU A 125 9.46 -13.77 -14.02
CA GLU A 125 10.91 -13.72 -14.25
C GLU A 125 11.70 -13.62 -12.94
N LEU A 126 11.23 -12.78 -12.01
CA LEU A 126 11.85 -12.67 -10.70
C LEU A 126 11.76 -13.98 -9.93
N ALA A 127 10.65 -14.72 -10.07
CA ALA A 127 10.50 -16.06 -9.51
C ALA A 127 11.55 -17.03 -10.09
N ARG A 128 11.78 -16.99 -11.41
CA ARG A 128 12.82 -17.82 -12.06
C ARG A 128 14.23 -17.48 -11.57
N GLU A 129 14.59 -16.21 -11.52
CA GLU A 129 15.88 -15.74 -10.99
C GLU A 129 16.07 -16.20 -9.54
N THR A 130 15.03 -16.03 -8.72
CA THR A 130 15.05 -16.40 -7.30
C THR A 130 15.18 -17.91 -7.13
N ALA A 131 14.43 -18.71 -7.90
CA ALA A 131 14.51 -20.17 -7.85
C ALA A 131 15.92 -20.67 -8.19
N ALA A 132 16.53 -20.13 -9.25
CA ALA A 132 17.90 -20.45 -9.63
C ALA A 132 18.91 -20.12 -8.52
N GLY A 133 18.77 -18.95 -7.87
CA GLY A 133 19.61 -18.55 -6.74
C GLY A 133 19.45 -19.44 -5.50
N LEU A 134 18.31 -20.09 -5.33
CA LEU A 134 18.04 -21.05 -4.26
C LEU A 134 18.42 -22.50 -4.61
N GLY A 135 18.85 -22.77 -5.85
CA GLY A 135 19.06 -24.13 -6.35
C GLY A 135 17.78 -24.94 -6.50
N LEU A 136 16.64 -24.25 -6.68
CA LEU A 136 15.32 -24.86 -6.89
C LEU A 136 14.91 -24.76 -8.37
N ALA A 137 14.11 -25.72 -8.84
CA ALA A 137 13.44 -25.62 -10.13
C ALA A 137 12.09 -24.89 -9.96
N LEU A 138 11.82 -23.91 -10.84
CA LEU A 138 10.48 -23.35 -11.01
C LEU A 138 9.77 -24.20 -12.06
N GLU A 139 8.76 -24.97 -11.66
CA GLU A 139 7.97 -25.78 -12.59
C GLU A 139 6.99 -24.89 -13.36
N ASP A 140 6.76 -25.21 -14.64
CA ASP A 140 5.68 -24.58 -15.40
C ASP A 140 4.33 -25.17 -14.96
N ASP A 141 3.74 -24.56 -13.95
CA ASP A 141 2.44 -24.95 -13.42
C ASP A 141 1.31 -24.20 -14.14
N ALA A 142 0.54 -24.93 -14.94
CA ALA A 142 -0.60 -24.40 -15.69
C ALA A 142 -1.72 -23.86 -14.77
N ALA A 143 -1.95 -24.47 -13.62
CA ALA A 143 -2.95 -24.01 -12.65
C ALA A 143 -2.49 -22.70 -11.99
N LEU A 144 -1.21 -22.57 -11.69
CA LEU A 144 -0.62 -21.33 -11.16
C LEU A 144 -0.73 -20.18 -12.16
N ARG A 145 -0.45 -20.43 -13.44
CA ARG A 145 -0.66 -19.44 -14.52
C ARG A 145 -2.12 -19.04 -14.67
N ALA A 146 -3.04 -20.00 -14.60
CA ALA A 146 -4.47 -19.71 -14.64
C ALA A 146 -4.92 -18.86 -13.45
N ALA A 147 -4.44 -19.17 -12.24
CA ALA A 147 -4.72 -18.41 -11.03
C ALA A 147 -4.15 -16.97 -11.09
N ALA A 148 -2.96 -16.79 -11.68
CA ALA A 148 -2.38 -15.47 -11.92
C ALA A 148 -3.24 -14.64 -12.89
N ALA A 149 -3.72 -15.26 -13.98
CA ALA A 149 -4.62 -14.62 -14.94
C ALA A 149 -5.97 -14.25 -14.30
N GLU A 150 -6.56 -15.13 -13.48
CA GLU A 150 -7.79 -14.85 -12.74
C GLU A 150 -7.60 -13.69 -11.74
N ARG A 151 -6.47 -13.67 -11.03
CA ARG A 151 -6.12 -12.54 -10.15
C ARG A 151 -6.04 -11.24 -10.95
N ALA A 152 -5.34 -11.23 -12.09
CA ALA A 152 -5.25 -10.05 -12.94
C ALA A 152 -6.64 -9.58 -13.43
N ALA A 153 -7.51 -10.51 -13.82
CA ALA A 153 -8.86 -10.20 -14.29
C ALA A 153 -9.78 -9.57 -13.21
N ARG A 154 -9.56 -9.90 -11.93
CA ARG A 154 -10.30 -9.34 -10.79
C ARG A 154 -9.89 -7.92 -10.41
N HIS A 155 -8.71 -7.47 -10.83
CA HIS A 155 -8.20 -6.15 -10.49
C HIS A 155 -8.27 -5.20 -11.68
N LEU A 156 -8.17 -3.90 -11.39
CA LEU A 156 -8.13 -2.87 -12.42
C LEU A 156 -6.84 -3.01 -13.25
N PRO A 157 -6.92 -3.09 -14.59
CA PRO A 157 -5.73 -3.12 -15.43
C PRO A 157 -5.16 -1.71 -15.61
N LEU A 158 -3.87 -1.62 -15.96
CA LEU A 158 -3.29 -0.40 -16.51
C LEU A 158 -3.72 -0.25 -17.96
N ASP A 159 -4.78 0.52 -18.19
CA ASP A 159 -5.35 0.77 -19.53
C ASP A 159 -4.60 1.88 -20.28
N LEU A 160 -3.30 1.67 -20.47
CA LEU A 160 -2.42 2.53 -21.26
C LEU A 160 -1.47 1.65 -22.09
N PRO A 161 -1.07 2.08 -23.30
CA PRO A 161 -0.05 1.37 -24.04
C PRO A 161 1.29 1.38 -23.27
N ALA A 162 2.10 0.34 -23.43
CA ALA A 162 3.38 0.23 -22.71
C ALA A 162 4.30 1.45 -22.91
N THR A 163 4.20 2.14 -24.05
CA THR A 163 4.97 3.37 -24.37
C THR A 163 4.52 4.62 -23.60
N ALA A 164 3.37 4.57 -22.94
CA ALA A 164 2.85 5.65 -22.10
C ALA A 164 3.46 5.65 -20.69
N VAL A 165 4.04 4.53 -20.24
CA VAL A 165 4.80 4.46 -18.98
C VAL A 165 6.26 4.73 -19.27
N ARG A 166 6.79 5.82 -18.68
CA ARG A 166 8.14 6.31 -18.95
C ARG A 166 8.95 6.33 -17.68
N PHE A 167 9.96 5.46 -17.62
CA PHE A 167 10.95 5.48 -16.54
C PHE A 167 11.94 6.63 -16.77
N VAL A 168 12.28 7.34 -15.70
CA VAL A 168 13.17 8.52 -15.73
C VAL A 168 14.24 8.36 -14.67
N ASP A 169 15.48 8.17 -15.10
CA ASP A 169 16.66 8.00 -14.24
C ASP A 169 17.83 8.89 -14.65
N ASP A 170 17.60 9.85 -15.57
CA ASP A 170 18.60 10.75 -16.11
C ASP A 170 18.10 12.20 -16.27
N ALA A 171 19.03 13.11 -16.55
CA ALA A 171 18.75 14.53 -16.74
C ALA A 171 17.86 14.80 -17.97
N ALA A 172 18.07 14.07 -19.07
CA ALA A 172 17.27 14.23 -20.29
C ALA A 172 15.81 13.83 -20.07
N GLY A 173 15.54 12.82 -19.25
CA GLY A 173 14.21 12.45 -18.81
C GLY A 173 13.58 13.50 -17.92
N LEU A 174 14.33 14.07 -16.96
CA LEU A 174 13.86 15.19 -16.15
C LEU A 174 13.48 16.41 -16.99
N ASP A 175 14.25 16.73 -18.04
CA ASP A 175 13.90 17.82 -18.96
C ASP A 175 12.57 17.58 -19.67
N ARG A 176 12.28 16.33 -20.07
CA ARG A 176 10.99 15.95 -20.65
C ARG A 176 9.84 16.05 -19.65
N VAL A 177 10.08 15.65 -18.39
CA VAL A 177 9.09 15.79 -17.30
C VAL A 177 8.79 17.27 -17.04
N ARG A 178 9.82 18.11 -16.96
CA ARG A 178 9.68 19.57 -16.78
C ARG A 178 8.83 20.17 -17.88
N ALA A 179 9.19 19.95 -19.14
CA ALA A 179 8.47 20.49 -20.29
C ALA A 179 7.00 20.02 -20.31
N TRP A 180 6.74 18.77 -19.92
CA TRP A 180 5.38 18.25 -19.77
C TRP A 180 4.60 18.98 -18.66
N LEU A 181 5.14 19.08 -17.44
CA LEU A 181 4.47 19.78 -16.34
C LEU A 181 4.24 21.27 -16.64
N GLU A 182 5.19 21.94 -17.28
CA GLU A 182 5.04 23.34 -17.71
C GLU A 182 3.92 23.49 -18.75
N GLY A 183 3.84 22.59 -19.72
CA GLY A 183 2.74 22.55 -20.70
C GLY A 183 1.37 22.34 -20.03
N LEU A 184 1.30 21.46 -19.03
CA LEU A 184 0.12 21.28 -18.20
C LEU A 184 -0.23 22.55 -17.41
N ALA A 185 0.76 23.24 -16.84
CA ALA A 185 0.53 24.46 -16.07
C ALA A 185 -0.01 25.59 -16.96
N VAL A 186 0.49 25.73 -18.19
CA VAL A 186 -0.04 26.67 -19.19
C VAL A 186 -1.51 26.40 -19.50
N ARG A 187 -1.91 25.13 -19.65
CA ARG A 187 -3.32 24.74 -19.82
C ARG A 187 -4.17 25.12 -18.61
N GLY A 188 -3.71 24.81 -17.40
CA GLY A 188 -4.40 25.17 -16.17
C GLY A 188 -4.55 26.69 -15.97
N ALA A 189 -3.54 27.46 -16.38
CA ALA A 189 -3.56 28.92 -16.35
C ALA A 189 -4.61 29.51 -17.32
N ARG A 190 -4.90 28.82 -18.43
CA ARG A 190 -5.97 29.17 -19.38
C ARG A 190 -7.37 28.79 -18.88
N GLY A 191 -7.49 28.24 -17.67
CA GLY A 191 -8.76 27.91 -17.03
C GLY A 191 -9.19 26.45 -17.16
N GLU A 192 -8.40 25.61 -17.83
CA GLU A 192 -8.66 24.18 -17.90
C GLU A 192 -8.49 23.52 -16.52
N LEU A 193 -9.32 22.52 -16.21
CA LEU A 193 -9.08 21.67 -15.05
C LEU A 193 -7.99 20.65 -15.43
N VAL A 194 -6.78 20.84 -14.91
CA VAL A 194 -5.67 19.93 -15.12
C VAL A 194 -5.37 19.19 -13.82
N VAL A 195 -5.51 17.87 -13.87
CA VAL A 195 -5.25 16.97 -12.74
C VAL A 195 -3.99 16.17 -13.03
N VAL A 196 -3.07 16.15 -12.08
CA VAL A 196 -1.86 15.32 -12.09
C VAL A 196 -2.00 14.30 -10.96
N GLY A 197 -2.04 13.02 -11.30
CA GLY A 197 -1.97 11.95 -10.32
C GLY A 197 -0.56 11.91 -9.71
N VAL A 198 -0.47 11.81 -8.39
CA VAL A 198 0.80 11.76 -7.65
C VAL A 198 0.73 10.59 -6.69
N ASP A 199 1.77 9.76 -6.73
CA ASP A 199 2.02 8.71 -5.75
C ASP A 199 3.54 8.57 -5.53
N ALA A 200 3.96 7.91 -4.46
CA ALA A 200 5.37 7.65 -4.21
C ALA A 200 5.57 6.32 -3.50
N GLU A 201 6.66 5.63 -3.81
CA GLU A 201 7.02 4.37 -3.17
C GLU A 201 8.38 4.48 -2.49
N TRP A 202 8.50 3.88 -1.31
CA TRP A 202 9.73 3.86 -0.51
C TRP A 202 9.91 2.51 0.18
N GLN A 203 11.13 2.23 0.62
CA GLN A 203 11.42 1.04 1.38
C GLN A 203 10.70 1.09 2.74
N PRO A 204 9.95 0.06 3.13
CA PRO A 204 9.42 -0.03 4.49
C PRO A 204 10.55 -0.13 5.53
N ALA A 205 10.37 0.49 6.69
CA ALA A 205 11.28 0.30 7.82
C ALA A 205 11.37 -1.17 8.29
N ASP A 206 12.56 -1.56 8.75
CA ASP A 206 13.08 -2.92 8.95
C ASP A 206 12.12 -4.02 9.47
N ALA A 207 12.46 -5.26 9.05
CA ALA A 207 12.20 -6.64 9.54
C ALA A 207 10.82 -7.10 10.07
N ASP A 208 10.02 -6.22 10.68
CA ASP A 208 8.66 -6.52 11.18
C ASP A 208 7.57 -6.06 10.20
N VAL A 209 7.98 -5.78 8.96
CA VAL A 209 7.16 -5.51 7.77
C VAL A 209 5.99 -6.50 7.75
N GLY A 210 4.80 -6.07 8.15
CA GLY A 210 3.61 -6.92 8.10
C GLY A 210 3.04 -7.40 9.44
N LEU A 211 3.69 -7.16 10.60
CA LEU A 211 3.11 -7.60 11.89
C LEU A 211 1.79 -6.89 12.26
N GLU A 212 1.41 -5.78 11.59
CA GLU A 212 0.16 -5.05 11.82
C GLU A 212 -0.49 -4.46 10.55
N ASN A 213 -1.78 -4.10 10.68
CA ASN A 213 -2.60 -3.40 9.70
C ASN A 213 -2.29 -1.89 9.70
N GLY A 214 -1.23 -1.46 9.01
CA GLY A 214 -1.00 -0.07 8.62
C GLY A 214 -0.56 0.89 9.75
N GLY A 215 0.37 1.79 9.39
CA GLY A 215 0.56 3.05 10.11
C GLY A 215 1.49 3.04 11.32
N GLY A 216 2.52 2.21 11.33
CA GLY A 216 3.65 2.39 12.26
C GLY A 216 4.79 3.10 11.54
N ASP A 217 4.99 4.36 11.87
CA ASP A 217 6.21 5.14 11.68
C ASP A 217 7.37 4.48 12.45
N GLY A 218 7.83 3.31 11.99
CA GLY A 218 9.13 2.80 12.40
C GLY A 218 10.16 3.86 12.03
N GLY A 219 10.65 4.61 13.02
CA GLY A 219 11.39 5.88 12.90
C GLY A 219 12.77 5.79 12.25
N GLY A 220 12.88 5.11 11.10
CA GLY A 220 13.96 5.25 10.14
C GLY A 220 13.47 6.08 8.96
N GLU A 221 14.23 7.11 8.61
CA GLU A 221 13.99 7.96 7.45
C GLU A 221 14.31 7.19 6.17
N HIS A 222 13.31 6.60 5.51
CA HIS A 222 13.52 5.94 4.21
C HIS A 222 13.30 6.95 3.08
N PRO A 223 14.30 7.17 2.21
CA PRO A 223 14.12 8.04 1.06
C PRO A 223 13.09 7.46 0.11
N ILE A 224 12.40 8.37 -0.60
CA ILE A 224 11.53 8.00 -1.71
C ILE A 224 12.38 7.24 -2.73
N SER A 225 11.94 6.05 -3.09
CA SER A 225 12.62 5.20 -4.07
C SER A 225 12.18 5.52 -5.49
N ILE A 226 10.87 5.75 -5.68
CA ILE A 226 10.31 6.24 -6.93
C ILE A 226 9.16 7.22 -6.68
N LEU A 227 8.98 8.17 -7.59
CA LEU A 227 7.86 9.11 -7.65
C LEU A 227 7.09 8.88 -8.94
N GLN A 228 5.78 8.78 -8.86
CA GLN A 228 4.91 8.59 -10.01
C GLN A 228 4.07 9.84 -10.28
N LEU A 229 4.06 10.27 -11.53
CA LEU A 229 3.27 11.42 -12.00
C LEU A 229 2.46 11.02 -13.22
N ALA A 230 1.14 11.17 -13.17
CA ALA A 230 0.25 10.75 -14.24
C ALA A 230 -0.65 11.90 -14.73
N ASP A 231 -0.90 11.96 -16.03
CA ASP A 231 -2.14 12.53 -16.57
C ASP A 231 -3.03 11.39 -17.12
N ALA A 232 -4.06 11.73 -17.89
CA ALA A 232 -4.96 10.73 -18.47
C ALA A 232 -4.32 9.85 -19.57
N GLU A 233 -3.17 10.25 -20.12
CA GLU A 233 -2.56 9.64 -21.30
C GLU A 233 -1.20 8.99 -21.02
N ARG A 234 -0.48 9.43 -19.99
CA ARG A 234 0.88 8.98 -19.70
C ARG A 234 1.20 8.99 -18.22
N VAL A 235 2.18 8.16 -17.86
CA VAL A 235 2.73 8.09 -16.51
C VAL A 235 4.25 8.17 -16.56
N TRP A 236 4.81 9.06 -15.75
CA TRP A 236 6.23 9.16 -15.49
C TRP A 236 6.55 8.45 -14.18
N VAL A 237 7.53 7.56 -14.19
CA VAL A 237 8.06 6.88 -13.01
C VAL A 237 9.50 7.34 -12.83
N LEU A 238 9.74 8.24 -11.86
CA LEU A 238 11.03 8.87 -11.62
C LEU A 238 11.82 8.06 -10.59
N ASP A 239 13.06 7.73 -10.92
CA ASP A 239 14.02 7.07 -10.05
C ASP A 239 14.65 8.07 -9.07
N MET A 240 13.97 8.31 -7.94
CA MET A 240 14.42 9.28 -6.93
C MET A 240 15.72 8.86 -6.22
N LEU A 241 16.20 7.63 -6.41
CA LEU A 241 17.51 7.18 -5.90
C LEU A 241 18.67 7.55 -6.83
N ARG A 242 18.40 7.72 -8.13
CA ARG A 242 19.40 8.10 -9.14
C ARG A 242 19.38 9.57 -9.48
N LEU A 243 18.20 10.19 -9.45
CA LEU A 243 18.02 11.59 -9.78
C LEU A 243 18.55 12.47 -8.64
N GLY A 244 19.38 13.46 -8.98
CA GLY A 244 19.86 14.44 -8.01
C GLY A 244 18.72 15.31 -7.48
N GLU A 245 18.74 15.61 -6.18
CA GLU A 245 17.71 16.40 -5.49
C GLU A 245 17.45 17.75 -6.18
N ARG A 246 18.51 18.46 -6.59
CA ARG A 246 18.42 19.80 -7.17
C ARG A 246 17.81 19.77 -8.57
N GLU A 247 18.23 18.80 -9.37
CA GLU A 247 17.75 18.55 -10.73
C GLU A 247 16.27 18.14 -10.70
N ALA A 248 15.93 17.18 -9.84
CA ALA A 248 14.54 16.76 -9.62
C ALA A 248 13.67 17.93 -9.13
N GLY A 249 14.14 18.71 -8.16
CA GLY A 249 13.41 19.88 -7.65
C GLY A 249 13.17 20.96 -8.69
N THR A 250 14.14 21.17 -9.59
CA THR A 250 13.99 22.10 -10.70
C THR A 250 12.96 21.60 -11.70
N ALA A 251 13.03 20.33 -12.09
CA ALA A 251 12.12 19.74 -13.06
C ALA A 251 10.67 19.64 -12.57
N LEU A 252 10.49 19.41 -11.26
CA LEU A 252 9.19 19.20 -10.63
C LEU A 252 8.53 20.51 -10.12
N ARG A 253 9.20 21.66 -10.28
CA ARG A 253 8.78 22.92 -9.66
C ARG A 253 7.37 23.38 -10.05
N ALA A 254 6.90 23.01 -11.24
CA ALA A 254 5.54 23.30 -11.70
C ALA A 254 4.46 22.64 -10.82
N LEU A 255 4.78 21.59 -10.03
CA LEU A 255 3.86 21.04 -9.03
C LEU A 255 3.48 22.07 -7.94
N CYS A 256 4.28 23.11 -7.71
CA CYS A 256 3.93 24.21 -6.81
C CYS A 256 2.92 25.22 -7.41
N ASP A 257 2.55 25.07 -8.68
CA ASP A 257 1.55 25.91 -9.34
C ASP A 257 0.12 25.44 -8.98
N PRO A 258 -0.76 26.31 -8.44
CA PRO A 258 -2.16 26.00 -8.13
C PRO A 258 -3.03 25.90 -9.39
N ALA A 259 -2.48 26.18 -10.58
CA ALA A 259 -3.10 25.82 -11.84
C ALA A 259 -3.19 24.29 -12.04
N LEU A 260 -2.31 23.53 -11.39
CA LEU A 260 -2.31 22.07 -11.39
C LEU A 260 -2.98 21.54 -10.12
N VAL A 261 -3.95 20.65 -10.24
CA VAL A 261 -4.49 19.90 -9.10
C VAL A 261 -3.69 18.61 -8.96
N LYS A 262 -3.05 18.37 -7.81
CA LYS A 262 -2.29 17.13 -7.56
C LYS A 262 -3.18 16.16 -6.82
N ALA A 263 -3.57 15.04 -7.42
CA ALA A 263 -4.51 14.09 -6.84
C ALA A 263 -3.80 12.82 -6.37
N GLY A 264 -4.14 12.36 -5.16
CA GLY A 264 -3.59 11.12 -4.56
C GLY A 264 -4.46 10.63 -3.39
N CYS A 265 -4.08 9.53 -2.76
CA CYS A 265 -4.82 8.94 -1.62
C CYS A 265 -3.91 8.80 -0.41
N GLY A 266 -4.19 9.53 0.68
CA GLY A 266 -3.21 9.67 1.76
C GLY A 266 -2.10 10.67 1.41
N LEU A 267 -2.36 11.55 0.44
CA LEU A 267 -1.38 12.39 -0.24
C LEU A 267 -0.56 13.29 0.69
N ALA A 268 -1.09 13.61 1.88
CA ALA A 268 -0.37 14.38 2.90
C ALA A 268 0.98 13.74 3.27
N ASP A 269 1.02 12.41 3.42
CA ASP A 269 2.25 11.70 3.81
C ASP A 269 3.28 11.71 2.66
N ASP A 270 2.81 11.61 1.41
CA ASP A 270 3.65 11.67 0.22
C ASP A 270 4.22 13.06 0.02
N VAL A 271 3.38 14.09 0.15
CA VAL A 271 3.78 15.50 0.11
C VAL A 271 4.86 15.80 1.15
N ALA A 272 4.68 15.35 2.39
CA ALA A 272 5.63 15.56 3.46
C ALA A 272 6.98 14.90 3.16
N LYS A 273 6.97 13.65 2.66
CA LYS A 273 8.19 12.95 2.24
C LYS A 273 8.85 13.63 1.04
N LEU A 274 8.07 14.08 0.06
CA LEU A 274 8.60 14.81 -1.10
C LEU A 274 9.22 16.13 -0.70
N ALA A 275 8.61 16.87 0.23
CA ALA A 275 9.13 18.13 0.76
C ALA A 275 10.42 17.94 1.57
N TRP A 276 10.58 16.78 2.23
CA TRP A 276 11.82 16.38 2.90
C TRP A 276 12.90 15.98 1.90
N ALA A 277 12.58 15.09 0.95
CA ALA A 277 13.51 14.59 -0.07
C ALA A 277 13.90 15.67 -1.09
N CYS A 278 13.03 16.65 -1.32
CA CYS A 278 13.21 17.74 -2.26
C CYS A 278 12.56 19.04 -1.70
N PRO A 279 13.32 19.85 -0.95
CA PRO A 279 12.83 21.08 -0.32
C PRO A 279 12.21 22.10 -1.28
N ALA A 280 12.58 22.06 -2.57
CA ALA A 280 11.96 22.87 -3.61
C ALA A 280 10.43 22.63 -3.74
N LEU A 281 9.94 21.47 -3.30
CA LEU A 281 8.54 21.06 -3.35
C LEU A 281 7.75 21.33 -2.06
N ARG A 282 8.37 21.93 -1.04
CA ARG A 282 7.71 22.28 0.25
C ARG A 282 6.43 23.10 0.09
N ASN A 283 6.33 23.88 -0.99
CA ASN A 283 5.19 24.74 -1.29
C ASN A 283 4.27 24.15 -2.38
N MET A 284 4.11 22.83 -2.43
CA MET A 284 3.10 22.21 -3.30
C MET A 284 1.70 22.68 -2.91
N ARG A 285 0.94 23.22 -3.86
CA ARG A 285 -0.39 23.83 -3.62
C ARG A 285 -1.50 23.03 -4.30
N SER A 286 -2.76 23.24 -3.96
CA SER A 286 -3.87 22.56 -4.67
C SER A 286 -3.75 21.02 -4.70
N CYS A 287 -3.31 20.44 -3.58
CA CYS A 287 -3.25 19.00 -3.35
C CYS A 287 -4.65 18.47 -3.00
N LEU A 288 -5.13 17.47 -3.72
CA LEU A 288 -6.42 16.84 -3.59
C LEU A 288 -6.24 15.42 -3.05
N ASP A 289 -6.56 15.23 -1.78
CA ASP A 289 -6.71 13.87 -1.24
C ASP A 289 -8.08 13.32 -1.62
N LEU A 290 -8.12 12.15 -2.27
CA LEU A 290 -9.35 11.49 -2.70
C LEU A 290 -10.35 11.26 -1.55
N ALA A 291 -9.89 11.12 -0.30
CA ALA A 291 -10.75 11.00 0.87
C ALA A 291 -11.60 12.24 1.14
N ARG A 292 -11.22 13.41 0.58
CA ARG A 292 -12.02 14.66 0.63
C ARG A 292 -13.19 14.63 -0.35
N LEU A 293 -13.14 13.77 -1.37
CA LEU A 293 -14.22 13.56 -2.34
C LEU A 293 -15.11 12.34 -2.02
N ARG A 294 -14.94 11.71 -0.84
CA ARG A 294 -15.66 10.48 -0.47
C ARG A 294 -17.17 10.55 -0.67
N THR A 295 -17.77 11.72 -0.46
CA THR A 295 -19.22 11.93 -0.55
C THR A 295 -19.76 11.68 -1.95
N PHE A 296 -18.90 11.80 -2.98
CA PHE A 296 -19.26 11.58 -4.38
C PHE A 296 -19.08 10.13 -4.83
N MET A 297 -18.51 9.25 -3.99
CA MET A 297 -18.17 7.86 -4.34
C MET A 297 -19.23 6.84 -3.89
N GLY A 298 -20.39 7.33 -3.43
CA GLY A 298 -21.52 6.49 -3.04
C GLY A 298 -21.29 5.64 -1.78
N PRO A 299 -22.22 4.70 -1.48
CA PRO A 299 -22.23 3.94 -0.23
C PRO A 299 -21.00 3.04 -0.01
N LEU A 300 -20.39 2.53 -1.09
CA LEU A 300 -19.22 1.64 -1.01
C LEU A 300 -18.02 2.33 -0.35
N ALA A 301 -17.79 3.59 -0.70
CA ALA A 301 -16.74 4.43 -0.11
C ALA A 301 -17.10 5.03 1.26
N ASN A 302 -18.39 5.07 1.61
CA ASN A 302 -18.90 5.65 2.86
C ASN A 302 -18.97 4.66 4.03
N LYS A 303 -18.48 3.41 3.88
CA LYS A 303 -18.31 2.49 5.01
C LYS A 303 -17.32 3.08 6.03
N ARG A 304 -17.63 2.96 7.34
CA ARG A 304 -16.79 3.49 8.43
C ARG A 304 -15.33 3.03 8.29
N GLY A 305 -14.41 3.97 8.02
CA GLY A 305 -12.98 3.69 7.87
C GLY A 305 -12.22 4.78 7.11
N MET A 306 -10.90 4.59 6.97
CA MET A 306 -10.09 5.37 6.02
C MET A 306 -10.39 4.86 4.61
N LEU A 307 -10.66 5.77 3.68
CA LEU A 307 -10.79 5.45 2.26
C LEU A 307 -9.39 5.14 1.71
N GLY A 308 -9.16 3.92 1.25
CA GLY A 308 -7.95 3.55 0.52
C GLY A 308 -8.15 3.60 -0.99
N LEU A 309 -7.06 3.78 -1.74
CA LEU A 309 -7.07 3.94 -3.19
C LEU A 309 -7.79 2.79 -3.91
N SER A 310 -7.49 1.54 -3.52
CA SER A 310 -8.16 0.34 -4.04
C SER A 310 -9.67 0.33 -3.82
N SER A 311 -10.17 0.84 -2.68
CA SER A 311 -11.61 0.90 -2.42
C SER A 311 -12.28 2.07 -3.15
N ALA A 312 -11.56 3.17 -3.35
CA ALA A 312 -12.01 4.27 -4.20
C ALA A 312 -12.10 3.84 -5.67
N ALA A 313 -11.11 3.09 -6.16
CA ALA A 313 -11.10 2.50 -7.50
C ALA A 313 -12.26 1.52 -7.70
N GLU A 314 -12.53 0.64 -6.73
CA GLU A 314 -13.68 -0.27 -6.81
C GLU A 314 -15.00 0.50 -6.87
N ALA A 315 -15.16 1.53 -6.03
CA ALA A 315 -16.38 2.35 -5.99
C ALA A 315 -16.62 3.15 -7.27
N MET A 316 -15.55 3.65 -7.91
CA MET A 316 -15.66 4.58 -9.04
C MET A 316 -15.42 3.94 -10.41
N LEU A 317 -14.59 2.91 -10.48
CA LEU A 317 -14.10 2.26 -11.69
C LEU A 317 -14.49 0.78 -11.77
N GLY A 318 -15.18 0.26 -10.75
CA GLY A 318 -15.80 -1.08 -10.75
C GLY A 318 -14.86 -2.24 -10.41
N LYS A 319 -13.56 -2.00 -10.26
CA LYS A 319 -12.58 -3.02 -9.82
C LYS A 319 -11.59 -2.46 -8.80
N PRO A 320 -11.17 -3.26 -7.81
CA PRO A 320 -10.12 -2.88 -6.88
C PRO A 320 -8.73 -2.90 -7.53
N LEU A 321 -7.78 -2.23 -6.90
CA LEU A 321 -6.34 -2.37 -7.22
C LEU A 321 -5.75 -3.62 -6.58
N ASP A 322 -4.82 -4.25 -7.28
CA ASP A 322 -4.01 -5.33 -6.72
C ASP A 322 -3.01 -4.73 -5.73
N LYS A 323 -3.01 -5.19 -4.47
CA LYS A 323 -2.10 -4.70 -3.40
C LYS A 323 -0.83 -5.54 -3.25
N GLY A 324 -0.62 -6.49 -4.16
CA GLY A 324 0.39 -7.54 -4.07
C GLY A 324 1.82 -7.04 -4.11
N LEU A 325 2.08 -5.80 -4.55
CA LEU A 325 3.42 -5.22 -4.65
C LEU A 325 3.65 -3.99 -3.76
N ARG A 326 2.70 -3.63 -2.89
CA ARG A 326 2.77 -2.43 -2.04
C ARG A 326 4.03 -2.34 -1.16
N MET A 327 4.55 -3.48 -0.71
CA MET A 327 5.76 -3.57 0.13
C MET A 327 6.88 -4.29 -0.63
N SER A 328 6.89 -4.16 -1.97
CA SER A 328 7.94 -4.70 -2.81
C SER A 328 9.29 -4.03 -2.53
N ALA A 329 10.38 -4.63 -3.03
CA ALA A 329 11.72 -4.07 -2.89
C ALA A 329 11.88 -2.87 -3.84
N TRP A 330 11.31 -1.71 -3.47
CA TRP A 330 11.25 -0.51 -4.30
C TRP A 330 12.61 0.13 -4.59
N GLN A 331 13.65 -0.24 -3.83
CA GLN A 331 15.04 0.15 -4.10
C GLN A 331 15.74 -0.75 -5.15
N ARG A 332 15.14 -1.89 -5.54
CA ARG A 332 15.71 -2.80 -6.54
C ARG A 332 15.86 -2.06 -7.87
N ARG A 333 17.00 -2.27 -8.55
CA ARG A 333 17.20 -1.88 -9.94
C ARG A 333 17.73 -3.06 -10.79
N PRO A 334 17.23 -3.24 -12.02
CA PRO A 334 16.07 -2.56 -12.59
C PRO A 334 14.78 -2.92 -11.85
N LEU A 335 13.78 -2.03 -11.89
CA LEU A 335 12.42 -2.38 -11.47
C LEU A 335 11.87 -3.46 -12.40
N THR A 336 11.09 -4.39 -11.85
CA THR A 336 10.42 -5.41 -12.66
C THR A 336 9.29 -4.78 -13.49
N PRO A 337 8.87 -5.43 -14.59
CA PRO A 337 7.70 -4.98 -15.34
C PRO A 337 6.42 -4.91 -14.49
N ALA A 338 6.26 -5.77 -13.48
CA ALA A 338 5.09 -5.75 -12.61
C ALA A 338 5.16 -4.59 -11.60
N GLN A 339 6.34 -4.29 -11.03
CA GLN A 339 6.57 -3.09 -10.22
C GLN A 339 6.26 -1.81 -10.99
N LEU A 340 6.74 -1.68 -12.24
CA LEU A 340 6.45 -0.52 -13.09
C LEU A 340 4.96 -0.36 -13.38
N ARG A 341 4.25 -1.46 -13.69
CA ARG A 341 2.79 -1.42 -13.93
C ARG A 341 2.02 -1.04 -12.67
N TYR A 342 2.38 -1.61 -11.52
CA TYR A 342 1.78 -1.28 -10.23
C TYR A 342 1.95 0.21 -9.92
N ALA A 343 3.21 0.68 -9.95
CA ALA A 343 3.56 2.07 -9.68
C ALA A 343 2.81 3.04 -10.62
N ALA A 344 2.77 2.72 -11.91
CA ALA A 344 2.10 3.58 -12.88
C ALA A 344 0.58 3.68 -12.61
N LEU A 345 -0.05 2.57 -12.22
CA LEU A 345 -1.48 2.53 -11.95
C LEU A 345 -1.85 3.32 -10.68
N ASP A 346 -1.04 3.30 -9.64
CA ASP A 346 -1.34 3.99 -8.37
C ASP A 346 -1.40 5.53 -8.52
N ALA A 347 -0.62 6.12 -9.44
CA ALA A 347 -0.80 7.52 -9.82
C ALA A 347 -1.97 7.74 -10.79
N LEU A 348 -2.06 6.92 -11.86
CA LEU A 348 -3.07 7.09 -12.92
C LEU A 348 -4.51 7.00 -12.38
N VAL A 349 -4.76 6.05 -11.48
CA VAL A 349 -6.11 5.78 -10.98
C VAL A 349 -6.69 6.97 -10.23
N SER A 350 -5.84 7.81 -9.60
CA SER A 350 -6.29 9.06 -8.96
C SER A 350 -6.85 10.05 -9.98
N VAL A 351 -6.25 10.13 -11.17
CA VAL A 351 -6.77 10.94 -12.30
C VAL A 351 -8.10 10.39 -12.77
N GLN A 352 -8.18 9.08 -12.99
CA GLN A 352 -9.40 8.40 -13.46
C GLN A 352 -10.57 8.54 -12.49
N ILE A 353 -10.31 8.46 -11.18
CA ILE A 353 -11.30 8.66 -10.13
C ILE A 353 -11.83 10.11 -10.15
N VAL A 354 -10.93 11.10 -10.22
CA VAL A 354 -11.34 12.51 -10.30
C VAL A 354 -12.17 12.78 -11.55
N ASP A 355 -11.74 12.26 -12.70
CA ASP A 355 -12.49 12.35 -13.96
C ASP A 355 -13.89 11.73 -13.85
N ALA A 356 -14.00 10.52 -13.30
CA ALA A 356 -15.28 9.87 -13.08
C ALA A 356 -16.22 10.70 -12.17
N ILE A 357 -15.68 11.28 -11.10
CA ILE A 357 -16.42 12.16 -10.19
C ILE A 357 -16.88 13.43 -10.90
N VAL A 358 -16.01 14.06 -11.70
CA VAL A 358 -16.33 15.28 -12.46
C VAL A 358 -17.40 15.00 -13.52
N ARG A 359 -17.33 13.87 -14.23
CA ARG A 359 -18.37 13.45 -15.18
C ARG A 359 -19.74 13.29 -14.52
N GLN A 360 -19.78 12.76 -13.30
CA GLN A 360 -21.02 12.62 -12.51
C GLN A 360 -21.45 13.94 -11.85
N ASN A 361 -20.51 14.87 -11.61
CA ASN A 361 -20.73 16.12 -10.90
C ASN A 361 -20.07 17.30 -11.64
N PRO A 362 -20.65 17.79 -12.75
CA PRO A 362 -20.02 18.80 -13.61
C PRO A 362 -19.62 20.11 -12.91
N LYS A 363 -20.25 20.43 -11.77
CA LYS A 363 -19.86 21.59 -10.93
C LYS A 363 -18.42 21.52 -10.43
N LEU A 364 -17.86 20.31 -10.33
CA LEU A 364 -16.47 20.06 -9.95
C LEU A 364 -15.50 20.15 -11.14
N GLY A 365 -15.98 20.30 -12.37
CA GLY A 365 -15.19 20.36 -13.60
C GLY A 365 -14.39 21.64 -13.82
N SER A 366 -14.05 22.34 -12.74
CA SER A 366 -13.20 23.53 -12.76
C SER A 366 -12.36 23.60 -11.49
N ARG A 367 -11.24 24.32 -11.54
CA ARG A 367 -10.41 24.58 -10.34
C ARG A 367 -11.21 25.21 -9.20
N ARG A 368 -12.15 26.12 -9.54
CA ARG A 368 -13.03 26.74 -8.55
C ARG A 368 -13.99 25.72 -7.91
N GLY A 369 -14.47 24.75 -8.69
CA GLY A 369 -15.31 23.65 -8.19
C GLY A 369 -14.58 22.75 -7.20
N LEU A 370 -13.29 22.48 -7.42
CA LEU A 370 -12.47 21.65 -6.53
C LEU A 370 -11.83 22.40 -5.36
N HIS A 371 -11.87 23.74 -5.35
CA HIS A 371 -11.15 24.56 -4.37
C HIS A 371 -11.44 24.19 -2.90
N ALA A 372 -12.66 23.78 -2.57
CA ALA A 372 -13.02 23.37 -1.21
C ALA A 372 -12.43 22.01 -0.78
N TYR A 373 -11.92 21.23 -1.73
CA TYR A 373 -11.43 19.86 -1.52
C TYR A 373 -9.91 19.77 -1.60
N VAL A 374 -9.21 20.87 -1.85
CA VAL A 374 -7.75 20.88 -1.91
C VAL A 374 -7.12 21.45 -0.64
N PHE A 375 -5.83 21.17 -0.45
CA PHE A 375 -4.99 21.75 0.59
C PHE A 375 -3.64 22.17 0.00
N ASP A 376 -2.89 22.96 0.77
CA ASP A 376 -1.51 23.33 0.44
C ASP A 376 -0.57 22.63 1.41
N ALA A 377 0.54 22.11 0.90
CA ALA A 377 1.56 21.38 1.64
C ALA A 377 2.08 22.15 2.86
N ALA A 378 2.26 23.47 2.73
CA ALA A 378 2.74 24.32 3.83
C ALA A 378 1.76 24.44 5.03
N ARG A 379 0.57 23.84 4.94
CA ARG A 379 -0.47 23.87 5.98
C ARG A 379 -0.73 22.51 6.64
N VAL A 380 0.03 21.50 6.24
CA VAL A 380 0.00 20.12 6.76
C VAL A 380 1.30 19.89 7.52
#